data_AF-A0A7W2SAY1-F1
#
_entry.id   AF-A0A7W2SAY1-F1
#
_cell.length_a   1.000
_cell.length_b   1.000
_cell.length_c   1.000
_cell.angle_alpha   90.00
_cell.angle_beta   90.00
_cell.angle_gamma   90.00
#
_symmetry.space_group_name_H-M   'P 1'
#
loop_
_entity.id
_entity.type
_entity.pdbx_description
1 polymer ?
#
loop_
_entity_poly.entity_id
_entity_poly.type
_entity_poly.pdbx_seq_one_letter_code
_entity_poly.pdbx_strand_id
1 'polypeptide(L)'
;MAEQLNHPELTVTQLHLTEDHTSDATKPDAIKECTKVAEKNSDEIDKTVPKIVLATLNAKYFHTSFGLRYLYANLKELQDYCEIKEFIIQTRAIDIVEQILVSKPDIVGFGVYIWNIVETTDVVSLLKVIAPDIKIILGGPEVSYETEQQAIVANADYVLTGPADLSFYQLCKDIINNSPPDKKIVHSKPVELNELASPYQYYTDEDLTHRLLYVEASRGCPFKCEFCLSSLDKT
;
A
#
# COMPACT_ATOMS: atom_id res chain seq x y z
N MET A 1 -4.93 49.55 15.88
CA MET A 1 -6.24 48.98 16.26
C MET A 1 -6.98 48.72 14.94
N ALA A 2 -6.82 47.53 14.36
CA ALA A 2 -7.45 47.17 13.09
C ALA A 2 -8.70 46.35 13.40
N GLU A 3 -9.85 46.78 12.87
CA GLU A 3 -11.16 46.14 13.05
C GLU A 3 -11.19 44.77 12.36
N GLN A 4 -11.59 43.74 13.10
CA GLN A 4 -11.89 42.42 12.57
C GLN A 4 -13.27 42.46 11.88
N LEU A 5 -13.29 42.19 10.58
CA LEU A 5 -14.53 41.90 9.84
C LEU A 5 -14.91 40.44 10.07
N ASN A 6 -16.02 40.21 10.77
CA ASN A 6 -16.62 38.88 10.93
C ASN A 6 -17.24 38.41 9.61
N HIS A 7 -16.80 37.26 9.10
CA HIS A 7 -17.47 36.56 8.02
C HIS A 7 -18.68 35.76 8.56
N PRO A 8 -19.82 35.73 7.86
CA PRO A 8 -21.00 35.00 8.31
C PRO A 8 -20.79 33.49 8.24
N GLU A 9 -21.27 32.78 9.28
CA GLU A 9 -21.22 31.32 9.41
C GLU A 9 -21.88 30.62 8.21
N LEU A 10 -21.15 29.68 7.61
CA LEU A 10 -21.70 28.76 6.61
C LEU A 10 -22.61 27.75 7.30
N THR A 11 -23.91 27.85 7.07
CA THR A 11 -24.90 26.90 7.58
C THR A 11 -24.80 25.58 6.81
N VAL A 12 -24.42 24.51 7.49
CA VAL A 12 -24.41 23.15 6.92
C VAL A 12 -25.84 22.59 6.99
N THR A 13 -26.46 22.39 5.84
CA THR A 13 -27.77 21.72 5.75
C THR A 13 -27.56 20.20 5.81
N GLN A 14 -27.95 19.57 6.91
CA GLN A 14 -28.04 18.11 6.99
C GLN A 14 -29.21 17.61 6.14
N LEU A 15 -28.93 16.69 5.22
CA LEU A 15 -29.95 15.97 4.46
C LEU A 15 -30.49 14.82 5.31
N HIS A 16 -31.76 14.89 5.70
CA HIS A 16 -32.49 13.77 6.27
C HIS A 16 -32.90 12.80 5.16
N LEU A 17 -32.40 11.56 5.23
CA LEU A 17 -32.93 10.45 4.46
C LEU A 17 -34.25 10.02 5.09
N THR A 18 -35.35 10.16 4.35
CA THR A 18 -36.66 9.64 4.73
C THR A 18 -36.76 8.17 4.35
N GLU A 19 -37.02 7.32 5.36
CA GLU A 19 -37.56 5.97 5.18
C GLU A 19 -39.00 6.08 4.65
N ASP A 20 -39.28 5.45 3.51
CA ASP A 20 -40.43 4.55 3.32
C ASP A 20 -40.58 4.19 1.83
N HIS A 21 -40.66 2.88 1.55
CA HIS A 21 -41.80 2.25 0.88
C HIS A 21 -41.53 0.74 0.66
N THR A 22 -42.19 -0.08 1.50
CA THR A 22 -42.75 -1.40 1.18
C THR A 22 -43.53 -1.35 -0.15
N SER A 23 -43.71 -2.34 -1.02
CA SER A 23 -43.72 -3.81 -0.99
C SER A 23 -43.94 -4.28 -2.44
N ASP A 24 -43.43 -5.45 -2.87
CA ASP A 24 -44.32 -6.50 -3.40
C ASP A 24 -43.61 -7.86 -3.51
N ALA A 25 -44.39 -8.92 -3.31
CA ALA A 25 -43.98 -10.30 -3.18
C ALA A 25 -44.11 -11.06 -4.51
N THR A 26 -43.20 -12.01 -4.76
CA THR A 26 -43.53 -13.27 -5.47
C THR A 26 -42.48 -14.35 -5.14
N LYS A 27 -42.94 -15.50 -4.62
CA LYS A 27 -42.21 -16.77 -4.43
C LYS A 27 -42.71 -17.78 -5.50
N PRO A 28 -42.28 -19.07 -5.48
CA PRO A 28 -40.94 -19.62 -5.72
C PRO A 28 -41.00 -20.75 -6.78
N ASP A 29 -39.86 -21.26 -7.27
CA ASP A 29 -39.81 -22.64 -7.77
C ASP A 29 -38.43 -23.27 -7.53
N ALA A 30 -38.46 -24.45 -6.90
CA ALA A 30 -37.35 -25.38 -6.71
C ALA A 30 -37.17 -26.23 -8.00
N ILE A 31 -36.14 -27.04 -8.28
CA ILE A 31 -35.61 -28.22 -7.57
C ILE A 31 -34.44 -28.74 -8.46
N LYS A 32 -33.25 -29.06 -7.92
CA LYS A 32 -32.57 -30.39 -8.00
C LYS A 32 -31.08 -30.35 -7.66
N GLU A 33 -30.75 -31.09 -6.59
CA GLU A 33 -29.43 -31.63 -6.27
C GLU A 33 -28.89 -32.54 -7.38
N CYS A 34 -27.56 -32.60 -7.51
CA CYS A 34 -26.88 -33.88 -7.70
C CYS A 34 -25.49 -33.82 -7.06
N THR A 35 -25.36 -34.60 -6.00
CA THR A 35 -24.19 -34.93 -5.21
C THR A 35 -23.13 -35.61 -6.08
N LYS A 36 -21.89 -35.13 -6.03
CA LYS A 36 -20.70 -35.97 -6.25
C LYS A 36 -19.68 -35.67 -5.18
N VAL A 37 -19.59 -36.62 -4.24
CA VAL A 37 -18.47 -36.80 -3.34
C VAL A 37 -17.25 -37.17 -4.20
N ALA A 38 -16.21 -36.36 -4.12
CA ALA A 38 -14.87 -36.75 -4.51
C ALA A 38 -13.95 -36.37 -3.35
N GLU A 39 -13.66 -37.37 -2.52
CA GLU A 39 -12.56 -37.34 -1.56
C GLU A 39 -11.27 -37.02 -2.33
N LYS A 40 -10.54 -36.00 -1.88
CA LYS A 40 -9.12 -35.88 -2.20
C LYS A 40 -8.36 -35.44 -0.97
N ASN A 41 -7.40 -36.28 -0.63
CA ASN A 41 -6.50 -36.21 0.51
C ASN A 41 -5.84 -34.85 0.69
N SER A 42 -5.58 -34.59 1.97
CA SER A 42 -4.67 -33.62 2.56
C SER A 42 -3.29 -33.55 1.92
N ASP A 43 -2.74 -32.34 1.99
CA ASP A 43 -1.32 -31.97 1.87
C ASP A 43 -0.70 -31.96 0.47
N GLU A 44 -1.07 -30.97 -0.34
CA GLU A 44 -0.19 -30.41 -1.38
C GLU A 44 -0.63 -28.97 -1.70
N ILE A 45 0.16 -27.98 -1.28
CA ILE A 45 -0.03 -26.58 -1.69
C ILE A 45 0.82 -26.35 -2.95
N ASP A 46 0.15 -26.44 -4.09
CA ASP A 46 0.64 -26.11 -5.42
C ASP A 46 0.81 -24.58 -5.53
N LYS A 47 2.05 -24.07 -5.53
CA LYS A 47 2.32 -22.62 -5.53
C LYS A 47 2.15 -22.06 -6.94
N THR A 48 0.90 -21.83 -7.36
CA THR A 48 0.56 -21.24 -8.67
C THR A 48 0.20 -19.76 -8.61
N VAL A 49 0.22 -19.15 -7.42
CA VAL A 49 -0.18 -17.75 -7.23
C VAL A 49 0.73 -17.05 -6.19
N PRO A 50 1.38 -15.93 -6.55
CA PRO A 50 2.29 -15.22 -5.66
C PRO A 50 1.54 -14.40 -4.62
N LYS A 51 2.00 -14.37 -3.37
CA LYS A 51 1.42 -13.52 -2.32
C LYS A 51 2.25 -12.26 -2.10
N ILE A 52 1.61 -11.09 -2.15
CA ILE A 52 2.25 -9.79 -1.98
C ILE A 52 1.72 -9.12 -0.71
N VAL A 53 2.62 -8.53 0.08
CA VAL A 53 2.24 -7.67 1.22
C VAL A 53 2.82 -6.29 0.99
N LEU A 54 1.94 -5.28 1.03
CA LEU A 54 2.31 -3.87 1.07
C LEU A 54 2.31 -3.42 2.53
N ALA A 55 3.46 -3.00 3.06
CA ALA A 55 3.63 -2.66 4.45
C ALA A 55 4.23 -1.26 4.67
N THR A 56 3.84 -0.63 5.78
CA THR A 56 4.50 0.57 6.28
C THR A 56 4.25 0.74 7.76
N LEU A 57 5.07 1.57 8.40
CA LEU A 57 4.93 1.95 9.80
C LEU A 57 4.54 3.44 9.85
N ASN A 58 3.29 3.70 10.22
CA ASN A 58 2.76 5.05 10.42
C ASN A 58 3.26 5.65 11.74
N ALA A 59 3.30 6.98 11.83
CA ALA A 59 3.67 7.64 13.09
C ALA A 59 2.67 7.33 14.22
N LYS A 60 1.38 7.19 13.87
CA LYS A 60 0.25 6.88 14.75
C LYS A 60 -0.84 6.14 13.97
N TYR A 61 -1.72 5.45 14.69
CA TYR A 61 -2.79 4.63 14.10
C TYR A 61 -3.74 5.40 13.18
N PHE A 62 -4.09 6.64 13.54
CA PHE A 62 -5.06 7.42 12.78
C PHE A 62 -4.54 7.85 11.39
N HIS A 63 -3.26 7.67 11.05
CA HIS A 63 -2.78 7.96 9.70
C HIS A 63 -2.99 6.76 8.80
N THR A 64 -3.61 6.93 7.63
CA THR A 64 -3.63 5.94 6.55
C THR A 64 -2.49 6.14 5.57
N SER A 65 -1.89 5.07 5.07
CA SER A 65 -0.91 5.13 4.00
C SER A 65 -1.60 5.28 2.66
N PHE A 66 -1.53 6.50 2.15
CA PHE A 66 -2.06 6.83 0.84
C PHE A 66 -1.22 6.23 -0.29
N GLY A 67 0.12 6.23 -0.12
CA GLY A 67 1.04 5.62 -1.08
C GLY A 67 0.78 4.12 -1.28
N LEU A 68 0.58 3.35 -0.19
CA LEU A 68 0.28 1.92 -0.33
C LEU A 68 -1.06 1.67 -1.04
N ARG A 69 -2.07 2.50 -0.80
CA ARG A 69 -3.36 2.37 -1.51
C ARG A 69 -3.24 2.68 -3.00
N TYR A 70 -2.37 3.63 -3.37
CA TYR A 70 -2.04 3.89 -4.79
C TYR A 70 -1.33 2.69 -5.44
N LEU A 71 -0.34 2.09 -4.77
CA LEU A 71 0.30 0.87 -5.25
C LEU A 71 -0.75 -0.23 -5.42
N TYR A 72 -1.57 -0.47 -4.39
CA TYR A 72 -2.63 -1.47 -4.40
C TYR A 72 -3.61 -1.28 -5.56
N ALA A 73 -4.08 -0.05 -5.78
CA ALA A 73 -4.99 0.30 -6.86
C ALA A 73 -4.42 0.01 -8.26
N ASN A 74 -3.10 0.10 -8.41
CA ASN A 74 -2.41 -0.01 -9.71
C ASN A 74 -1.72 -1.37 -9.92
N LEU A 75 -1.97 -2.35 -9.06
CA LEU A 75 -1.41 -3.72 -9.16
C LEU A 75 -2.08 -4.60 -10.21
N LYS A 76 -3.17 -4.15 -10.86
CA LYS A 76 -3.88 -4.91 -11.91
C LYS A 76 -4.19 -6.35 -11.46
N GLU A 77 -3.82 -7.37 -12.23
CA GLU A 77 -4.07 -8.78 -11.90
C GLU A 77 -3.38 -9.26 -10.62
N LEU A 78 -2.37 -8.54 -10.12
CA LEU A 78 -1.68 -8.88 -8.87
C LEU A 78 -2.40 -8.32 -7.64
N GLN A 79 -3.40 -7.46 -7.80
CA GLN A 79 -4.16 -6.87 -6.69
C GLN A 79 -4.87 -7.95 -5.87
N ASP A 80 -5.46 -8.95 -6.53
CA ASP A 80 -6.20 -10.07 -5.90
C ASP A 80 -5.33 -10.89 -4.93
N TYR A 81 -4.01 -10.80 -5.08
CA TYR A 81 -3.03 -11.53 -4.27
C TYR A 81 -2.21 -10.62 -3.37
N CYS A 82 -2.59 -9.34 -3.31
CA CYS A 82 -1.96 -8.34 -2.47
C CYS A 82 -2.83 -8.06 -1.24
N GLU A 83 -2.18 -7.69 -0.13
CA GLU A 83 -2.85 -7.10 1.02
C GLU A 83 -2.02 -5.94 1.58
N ILE A 84 -2.69 -4.98 2.21
CA ILE A 84 -2.04 -3.86 2.89
C ILE A 84 -1.96 -4.18 4.39
N LYS A 85 -0.76 -4.03 4.97
CA LYS A 85 -0.52 -4.12 6.41
C LYS A 85 0.10 -2.84 6.94
N GLU A 86 -0.68 -2.07 7.69
CA GLU A 86 -0.24 -0.82 8.27
C GLU A 86 0.04 -0.99 9.76
N PHE A 87 1.25 -0.66 10.16
CA PHE A 87 1.71 -0.71 11.55
C PHE A 87 1.93 0.70 12.09
N ILE A 88 2.32 0.81 13.35
CA ILE A 88 2.81 2.05 13.94
C ILE A 88 4.26 1.88 14.41
N ILE A 89 5.05 2.96 14.41
CA ILE A 89 6.47 2.94 14.77
C ILE A 89 6.74 2.43 16.20
N GLN A 90 5.76 2.44 17.10
CA GLN A 90 5.89 1.88 18.45
C GLN A 90 5.74 0.35 18.49
N THR A 91 5.30 -0.28 17.40
CA THR A 91 5.14 -1.74 17.31
C THR A 91 6.52 -2.38 17.24
N ARG A 92 6.78 -3.42 18.04
CA ARG A 92 8.09 -4.08 18.03
C ARG A 92 8.30 -4.78 16.70
N ALA A 93 9.54 -4.76 16.20
CA ALA A 93 9.88 -5.39 14.92
C ALA A 93 9.45 -6.86 14.84
N ILE A 94 9.64 -7.64 15.91
CA ILE A 94 9.24 -9.06 15.95
C ILE A 94 7.72 -9.25 15.76
N ASP A 95 6.89 -8.39 16.34
CA ASP A 95 5.43 -8.48 16.22
C ASP A 95 4.99 -8.13 14.78
N ILE A 96 5.65 -7.15 14.16
CA ILE A 96 5.44 -6.78 12.75
C ILE A 96 5.82 -7.96 11.85
N VAL A 97 7.00 -8.55 12.06
CA VAL A 97 7.49 -9.68 11.26
C VAL A 97 6.56 -10.88 11.39
N GLU A 98 6.14 -11.23 12.60
CA GLU A 98 5.17 -12.31 12.82
C GLU A 98 3.89 -12.06 12.01
N GLN A 99 3.32 -10.86 12.12
CA GLN A 99 2.11 -10.51 11.39
C GLN A 99 2.30 -10.56 9.88
N ILE A 100 3.43 -10.10 9.33
CA ILE A 100 3.74 -10.20 7.90
C ILE A 100 3.81 -11.68 7.47
N LEU A 101 4.52 -12.51 8.22
CA LEU A 101 4.77 -13.92 7.89
C LEU A 101 3.52 -14.81 7.96
N VAL A 102 2.48 -14.42 8.70
CA VAL A 102 1.17 -15.11 8.68
C VAL A 102 0.64 -15.28 7.25
N SER A 103 0.86 -14.29 6.40
CA SER A 103 0.41 -14.32 4.99
C SER A 103 1.28 -15.18 4.09
N LYS A 104 2.45 -15.65 4.57
CA LYS A 104 3.46 -16.37 3.78
C LYS A 104 3.80 -15.65 2.45
N PRO A 105 4.16 -14.35 2.49
CA PRO A 105 4.37 -13.58 1.27
C PRO A 105 5.60 -14.06 0.49
N ASP A 106 5.52 -13.96 -0.83
CA ASP A 106 6.68 -14.07 -1.73
C ASP A 106 7.38 -12.72 -1.88
N ILE A 107 6.60 -11.63 -1.85
CA ILE A 107 7.08 -10.25 -1.99
C ILE A 107 6.52 -9.40 -0.86
N VAL A 108 7.39 -8.58 -0.23
CA VAL A 108 7.00 -7.54 0.71
C VAL A 108 7.51 -6.19 0.22
N GLY A 109 6.58 -5.26 -0.04
CA GLY A 109 6.88 -3.88 -0.39
C GLY A 109 6.78 -2.98 0.83
N PHE A 110 7.84 -2.24 1.17
CA PHE A 110 7.82 -1.28 2.28
C PHE A 110 7.78 0.17 1.78
N GLY A 111 6.81 0.94 2.29
CA GLY A 111 6.82 2.40 2.21
C GLY A 111 7.67 3.00 3.33
N VAL A 112 8.79 3.62 2.96
CA VAL A 112 9.82 4.14 3.86
C VAL A 112 9.84 5.67 3.83
N TYR A 113 9.75 6.26 5.01
CA TYR A 113 9.66 7.71 5.26
C TYR A 113 10.62 8.09 6.37
N ILE A 114 10.90 9.39 6.48
CA ILE A 114 11.82 9.94 7.49
C ILE A 114 11.51 9.49 8.93
N TRP A 115 10.23 9.33 9.28
CA TRP A 115 9.81 8.96 10.63
C TRP A 115 9.84 7.45 10.91
N ASN A 116 10.06 6.60 9.92
CA ASN A 116 9.99 5.14 10.10
C ASN A 116 11.20 4.37 9.56
N ILE A 117 12.23 5.06 9.05
CA ILE A 117 13.40 4.42 8.47
C ILE A 117 14.10 3.50 9.45
N VAL A 118 14.25 3.90 10.72
CA VAL A 118 14.94 3.12 11.74
C VAL A 118 14.16 1.84 12.04
N GLU A 119 12.88 1.96 12.34
CA GLU A 119 12.02 0.84 12.71
C GLU A 119 11.79 -0.12 11.54
N THR A 120 11.66 0.42 10.32
CA THR A 120 11.55 -0.42 9.11
C THR A 120 12.87 -1.14 8.82
N THR A 121 14.02 -0.54 9.11
CA THR A 121 15.33 -1.21 9.01
C THR A 121 15.37 -2.45 9.91
N ASP A 122 14.90 -2.34 11.15
CA ASP A 122 14.86 -3.47 12.09
C ASP A 122 13.94 -4.58 11.59
N VAL A 123 12.76 -4.24 11.06
CA VAL A 123 11.81 -5.20 10.47
C VAL A 123 12.41 -5.92 9.26
N VAL A 124 13.00 -5.17 8.32
CA VAL A 124 13.61 -5.73 7.10
C VAL A 124 14.78 -6.65 7.44
N SER A 125 15.63 -6.24 8.39
CA SER A 125 16.77 -7.04 8.85
C SER A 125 16.30 -8.35 9.47
N LEU A 126 15.26 -8.30 10.31
CA LEU A 126 14.70 -9.47 10.97
C LEU A 126 13.98 -10.40 9.98
N LEU A 127 13.24 -9.86 9.00
CA LEU A 127 12.64 -10.64 7.92
C LEU A 127 13.71 -11.42 7.14
N LYS A 128 14.84 -10.79 6.80
CA LYS A 128 15.92 -11.48 6.08
C LYS A 128 16.59 -12.58 6.89
N VAL A 129 16.62 -12.47 8.21
CA VAL A 129 17.13 -13.55 9.09
C VAL A 129 16.15 -14.73 9.13
N ILE A 130 14.85 -14.46 9.27
CA ILE A 130 13.83 -15.49 9.51
C ILE A 130 13.35 -16.14 8.20
N ALA A 131 13.20 -15.35 7.14
CA ALA A 131 12.64 -15.76 5.86
C ALA A 131 13.41 -15.11 4.68
N PRO A 132 14.67 -15.53 4.46
CA PRO A 132 15.58 -14.89 3.49
C PRO A 132 15.07 -14.94 2.03
N ASP A 133 14.22 -15.90 1.70
CA ASP A 133 13.69 -16.12 0.36
C ASP A 133 12.65 -15.06 -0.06
N ILE A 134 12.04 -14.37 0.91
CA ILE A 134 11.08 -13.30 0.64
C ILE A 134 11.80 -12.15 -0.08
N LYS A 135 11.22 -11.71 -1.19
CA LYS A 135 11.71 -10.54 -1.93
C LYS A 135 11.22 -9.27 -1.28
N ILE A 136 12.15 -8.44 -0.84
CA ILE A 136 11.90 -7.17 -0.19
C ILE A 136 12.14 -6.04 -1.18
N ILE A 137 11.09 -5.25 -1.41
CA ILE A 137 11.13 -4.05 -2.26
C ILE A 137 10.93 -2.85 -1.36
N LEU A 138 11.84 -1.88 -1.41
CA LEU A 138 11.69 -0.61 -0.71
C LEU A 138 11.21 0.47 -1.68
N GLY A 139 10.42 1.40 -1.17
CA GLY A 139 10.07 2.63 -1.87
C GLY A 139 9.76 3.75 -0.87
N GLY A 140 9.52 4.94 -1.39
CA GLY A 140 9.26 6.13 -0.58
C GLY A 140 10.42 7.14 -0.60
N PRO A 141 10.16 8.35 -0.11
CA PRO A 141 11.08 9.48 -0.28
C PRO A 141 12.45 9.25 0.37
N GLU A 142 12.49 8.56 1.52
CA GLU A 142 13.72 8.40 2.30
C GLU A 142 14.76 7.51 1.59
N VAL A 143 14.29 6.48 0.90
CA VAL A 143 15.16 5.54 0.16
C VAL A 143 15.34 5.94 -1.31
N SER A 144 14.69 7.02 -1.74
CA SER A 144 14.78 7.52 -3.12
C SER A 144 16.04 8.33 -3.41
N TYR A 145 16.78 8.75 -2.38
CA TYR A 145 18.00 9.54 -2.48
C TYR A 145 19.08 8.97 -1.56
N GLU A 146 20.35 9.11 -1.97
CA GLU A 146 21.52 8.60 -1.22
C GLU A 146 21.39 7.12 -0.80
N THR A 147 20.71 6.34 -1.66
CA THR A 147 20.19 5.01 -1.37
C THR A 147 21.27 3.99 -1.00
N GLU A 148 22.43 4.01 -1.66
CA GLU A 148 23.43 2.93 -1.57
C GLU A 148 24.09 2.77 -0.18
N GLN A 149 24.11 3.82 0.63
CA GLN A 149 24.78 3.82 1.93
C GLN A 149 23.85 3.43 3.09
N GLN A 150 22.55 3.32 2.84
CA GLN A 150 21.56 3.07 3.88
C GLN A 150 21.52 1.58 4.26
N ALA A 151 21.52 1.29 5.56
CA ALA A 151 21.50 -0.09 6.07
C ALA A 151 20.28 -0.90 5.58
N ILE A 152 19.11 -0.27 5.49
CA ILE A 152 17.89 -0.92 4.99
C ILE A 152 18.04 -1.39 3.54
N VAL A 153 18.75 -0.62 2.71
CA VAL A 153 18.97 -0.91 1.28
C VAL A 153 19.91 -2.10 1.12
N ALA A 154 20.91 -2.24 1.99
CA ALA A 154 21.77 -3.40 2.01
C ALA A 154 20.97 -4.70 2.22
N ASN A 155 19.94 -4.65 3.08
CA ASN A 155 19.12 -5.81 3.44
C ASN A 155 17.92 -6.06 2.50
N ALA A 156 17.53 -5.12 1.66
CA ALA A 156 16.47 -5.32 0.66
C ALA A 156 16.98 -5.97 -0.63
N ASP A 157 16.08 -6.51 -1.46
CA ASP A 157 16.41 -7.02 -2.79
C ASP A 157 16.37 -5.90 -3.83
N TYR A 158 15.38 -5.01 -3.74
CA TYR A 158 15.17 -3.91 -4.67
C TYR A 158 14.79 -2.61 -3.98
N VAL A 159 15.09 -1.48 -4.63
CA VAL A 159 14.62 -0.16 -4.26
C VAL A 159 14.01 0.51 -5.48
N LEU A 160 12.76 0.94 -5.37
CA LEU A 160 12.08 1.79 -6.34
C LEU A 160 12.18 3.25 -5.90
N THR A 161 12.84 4.04 -6.72
CA THR A 161 12.97 5.49 -6.50
C THR A 161 11.91 6.24 -7.29
N GLY A 162 11.43 7.37 -6.74
CA GLY A 162 10.37 8.19 -7.34
C GLY A 162 8.97 7.59 -7.25
N PRO A 163 7.97 8.19 -7.92
CA PRO A 163 6.59 7.69 -7.94
C PRO A 163 6.52 6.33 -8.63
N ALA A 164 6.18 5.29 -7.87
CA ALA A 164 6.35 3.90 -8.29
C ALA A 164 5.03 3.17 -8.59
N ASP A 165 3.92 3.90 -8.80
CA ASP A 165 2.58 3.34 -8.97
C ASP A 165 2.53 2.20 -10.02
N LEU A 166 3.13 2.43 -11.19
CA LEU A 166 3.21 1.44 -12.27
C LEU A 166 4.49 0.58 -12.20
N SER A 167 5.60 1.17 -11.74
CA SER A 167 6.89 0.47 -11.68
C SER A 167 6.91 -0.63 -10.62
N PHE A 168 6.16 -0.48 -9.52
CA PHE A 168 5.98 -1.51 -8.50
C PHE A 168 5.28 -2.74 -9.08
N TYR A 169 4.18 -2.54 -9.81
CA TYR A 169 3.49 -3.62 -10.52
C TYR A 169 4.45 -4.36 -11.48
N GLN A 170 5.19 -3.61 -12.30
CA GLN A 170 6.11 -4.20 -13.26
C GLN A 170 7.21 -5.00 -12.56
N LEU A 171 7.81 -4.46 -11.50
CA LEU A 171 8.84 -5.15 -10.74
C LEU A 171 8.32 -6.44 -10.08
N CYS A 172 7.12 -6.40 -9.49
CA CYS A 172 6.51 -7.62 -8.94
C CYS A 172 6.33 -8.67 -10.03
N LYS A 173 5.78 -8.29 -11.19
CA LYS A 173 5.57 -9.17 -12.34
C LYS A 173 6.88 -9.77 -12.85
N ASP A 174 7.94 -8.97 -12.94
CA ASP A 174 9.26 -9.40 -13.38
C ASP A 174 9.89 -10.41 -12.41
N ILE A 175 9.75 -10.17 -11.10
CA ILE A 175 10.21 -11.10 -10.05
C ILE A 175 9.45 -12.43 -10.15
N ILE A 176 8.12 -12.39 -10.25
CA ILE A 176 7.25 -13.57 -10.33
C ILE A 176 7.59 -14.42 -11.57
N ASN A 177 7.89 -13.77 -12.70
CA ASN A 177 8.23 -14.44 -13.95
C ASN A 177 9.70 -14.90 -14.03
N ASN A 178 10.47 -14.79 -12.95
CA ASN A 178 11.91 -15.08 -12.92
C ASN A 178 12.71 -14.29 -13.95
N SER A 179 12.26 -13.07 -14.26
CA SER A 179 12.95 -12.11 -15.13
C SER A 179 13.22 -10.77 -14.42
N PRO A 180 13.76 -10.77 -13.19
CA PRO A 180 13.97 -9.53 -12.45
C PRO A 180 15.04 -8.65 -13.10
N PRO A 181 15.05 -7.33 -12.81
CA PRO A 181 16.10 -6.44 -13.29
C PRO A 181 17.46 -6.79 -12.65
N ASP A 182 18.53 -6.59 -13.42
CA ASP A 182 19.92 -6.81 -12.96
C ASP A 182 20.34 -5.83 -11.84
N LYS A 183 19.70 -4.67 -11.80
CA LYS A 183 20.02 -3.60 -10.84
C LYS A 183 19.07 -3.65 -9.65
N LYS A 184 19.63 -3.58 -8.45
CA LYS A 184 18.89 -3.41 -7.18
C LYS A 184 18.10 -2.10 -7.16
N ILE A 185 18.69 -0.99 -7.61
CA ILE A 185 18.04 0.32 -7.66
C ILE A 185 17.36 0.49 -9.01
N VAL A 186 16.04 0.67 -8.97
CA VAL A 186 15.19 0.85 -10.14
C VAL A 186 14.57 2.26 -10.08
N HIS A 187 14.74 3.02 -11.16
CA HIS A 187 14.22 4.38 -11.26
C HIS A 187 12.85 4.36 -11.93
N SER A 188 11.83 4.76 -11.17
CA SER A 188 10.46 4.90 -11.68
C SER A 188 10.36 6.17 -12.52
N LYS A 189 9.48 6.14 -13.51
CA LYS A 189 9.16 7.32 -14.32
C LYS A 189 7.90 7.99 -13.74
N PRO A 190 7.85 9.33 -13.65
CA PRO A 190 6.61 10.03 -13.34
C PRO A 190 5.50 9.64 -14.31
N VAL A 191 4.29 9.52 -13.79
CA VAL A 191 3.07 9.19 -14.54
C VAL A 191 2.03 10.25 -14.21
N GLU A 192 1.27 10.68 -15.20
CA GLU A 192 0.18 11.63 -15.02
C GLU A 192 -0.93 11.02 -14.15
N LEU A 193 -1.48 11.81 -13.22
CA LEU A 193 -2.46 11.32 -12.24
C LEU A 193 -3.72 10.72 -12.88
N ASN A 194 -4.13 11.23 -14.05
CA ASN A 194 -5.29 10.74 -14.79
C ASN A 194 -5.07 9.37 -15.45
N GLU A 195 -3.82 8.90 -15.55
CA GLU A 195 -3.48 7.57 -16.05
C GLU A 195 -3.46 6.50 -14.94
N LEU A 196 -3.53 6.93 -13.67
CA LEU A 196 -3.50 6.04 -12.52
C LEU A 196 -4.91 5.64 -12.07
N ALA A 197 -5.05 4.39 -11.66
CA ALA A 197 -6.23 3.93 -10.96
C ALA A 197 -6.36 4.65 -9.60
N SER A 198 -7.55 5.16 -9.34
CA SER A 198 -7.82 5.91 -8.11
C SER A 198 -7.84 4.98 -6.87
N PRO A 199 -7.19 5.38 -5.76
CA PRO A 199 -7.08 4.56 -4.56
C PRO A 199 -8.28 4.68 -3.60
N TYR A 200 -9.18 5.64 -3.82
CA TYR A 200 -10.18 6.01 -2.81
C TYR A 200 -11.18 4.90 -2.46
N GLN A 201 -11.40 3.93 -3.37
CA GLN A 201 -12.25 2.78 -3.12
C GLN A 201 -11.66 1.76 -2.12
N TYR A 202 -10.37 1.88 -1.79
CA TYR A 202 -9.67 0.96 -0.89
C TYR A 202 -9.50 1.53 0.52
N TYR A 203 -10.28 2.54 0.87
CA TYR A 203 -10.51 2.91 2.26
C TYR A 203 -11.69 2.11 2.79
N THR A 204 -11.48 1.45 3.93
CA THR A 204 -12.52 0.66 4.61
C THR A 204 -13.42 1.56 5.44
N ASP A 205 -14.61 1.09 5.82
CA ASP A 205 -15.50 1.81 6.74
C ASP A 205 -14.79 2.18 8.07
N GLU A 206 -13.89 1.30 8.53
CA GLU A 206 -13.04 1.54 9.68
C GLU A 206 -12.08 2.72 9.45
N ASP A 207 -11.43 2.78 8.28
CA ASP A 207 -10.57 3.91 7.92
C ASP A 207 -11.38 5.22 7.88
N LEU A 208 -12.56 5.20 7.25
CA LEU A 208 -13.42 6.38 7.10
C LEU A 208 -13.93 6.89 8.46
N THR A 209 -14.12 6.00 9.43
CA THR A 209 -14.66 6.35 10.75
C THR A 209 -13.58 6.84 11.71
N HIS A 210 -12.38 6.23 11.69
CA HIS A 210 -11.39 6.41 12.76
C HIS A 210 -10.06 7.01 12.31
N ARG A 211 -9.83 7.20 11.00
CA ARG A 211 -8.53 7.61 10.47
C ARG A 211 -8.62 8.85 9.58
N LEU A 212 -7.51 9.56 9.46
CA LEU A 212 -7.33 10.71 8.60
C LEU A 212 -7.14 10.24 7.15
N LEU A 213 -7.97 10.77 6.26
CA LEU A 213 -7.93 10.49 4.83
C LEU A 213 -7.12 11.56 4.09
N TYR A 214 -6.29 11.10 3.16
CA TYR A 214 -5.54 11.98 2.27
C TYR A 214 -6.29 12.14 0.95
N VAL A 215 -6.32 13.38 0.44
CA VAL A 215 -6.85 13.71 -0.89
C VAL A 215 -5.74 14.37 -1.70
N GLU A 216 -5.46 13.83 -2.87
CA GLU A 216 -4.48 14.37 -3.81
C GLU A 216 -5.18 15.15 -4.91
N ALA A 217 -4.90 16.46 -4.95
CA ALA A 217 -5.34 17.37 -6.01
C ALA A 217 -4.27 17.54 -7.11
N SER A 218 -2.99 17.34 -6.74
CA SER A 218 -1.84 17.52 -7.63
C SER A 218 -0.64 16.74 -7.09
N ARG A 219 0.27 16.32 -7.96
CA ARG A 219 1.50 15.60 -7.60
C ARG A 219 2.74 16.36 -8.07
N GLY A 220 3.77 16.36 -7.24
CA GLY A 220 5.02 17.07 -7.51
C GLY A 220 5.00 18.55 -7.10
N CYS A 221 6.20 19.15 -7.07
CA CYS A 221 6.39 20.55 -6.72
C CYS A 221 7.27 21.22 -7.79
N PRO A 222 6.83 22.34 -8.40
CA PRO A 222 7.62 23.02 -9.44
C PRO A 222 8.81 23.82 -8.88
N PHE A 223 8.92 23.94 -7.56
CA PHE A 223 9.97 24.73 -6.92
C PHE A 223 11.25 23.93 -6.65
N LYS A 224 12.38 24.63 -6.69
CA LYS A 224 13.72 24.07 -6.46
C LYS A 224 14.35 24.60 -5.16
N CYS A 225 13.62 24.48 -4.05
CA CYS A 225 14.09 24.95 -2.74
C CYS A 225 15.27 24.09 -2.23
N GLU A 226 16.39 24.73 -1.88
CA GLU A 226 17.64 24.06 -1.45
C GLU A 226 17.48 23.10 -0.25
N PHE A 227 16.52 23.38 0.63
CA PHE A 227 16.26 22.60 1.84
C PHE A 227 15.23 21.47 1.65
N CYS A 228 14.60 21.37 0.49
CA CYS A 228 13.46 20.46 0.28
C CYS A 228 13.91 19.23 -0.52
N LEU A 229 13.66 18.03 0.01
CA LEU A 229 13.95 16.79 -0.69
C LEU A 229 13.21 16.69 -2.03
N SER A 230 11.95 17.13 -2.09
CA SER A 230 11.14 17.15 -3.31
C SER A 230 11.72 18.07 -4.41
N SER A 231 12.63 18.98 -4.08
CA SER A 231 13.31 19.79 -5.12
C SER A 231 14.23 18.95 -6.02
N LEU A 232 14.68 17.79 -5.52
CA LEU A 232 15.59 16.89 -6.22
C LEU A 232 14.87 16.04 -7.28
N ASP A 233 13.53 16.01 -7.27
CA ASP A 233 12.74 15.35 -8.30
C ASP A 233 13.01 15.96 -9.69
N LYS A 234 13.27 15.11 -10.68
CA LYS A 234 13.46 15.52 -12.07
C LYS A 234 12.10 15.54 -12.78
N THR A 235 11.37 16.64 -12.60
CA THR A 235 10.23 17.04 -13.45
C THR A 235 10.72 17.64 -14.76
#